data_AF-A0A1A7Y5W7-F1
#
_entry.id   AF-A0A1A7Y5W7-F1
#
_cell.length_a   1.000
_cell.length_b   1.000
_cell.length_c   1.000
_cell.angle_alpha   90.00
_cell.angle_beta   90.00
_cell.angle_gamma   90.00
#
_symmetry.space_group_name_H-M   'P 1'
#
loop_
_entity.id
_entity.type
_entity.pdbx_description
1 polymer ?
#
loop_
_entity_poly.entity_id
_entity_poly.type
_entity_poly.pdbx_seq_one_letter_code
_entity_poly.pdbx_strand_id
1 'polypeptide(L)'
;RASLASSRSKPPDRSDCVSTFRANAAVAKLPVFPLNSSSPPSSPPLGKVEREAREGEKTRSHQQPGQQPPGSRSGAPTGGGRTQKLPGRGLCGGKGLLSEAQVRLLVGLHYLPHEHGPSAQKLLQDLTWLKTNCHMVGANSKKPQPQKVDEWRGRASRFLSLCEDIAQLHCSVVGGANRAVLYDLYPYVWDLRNTALVAKAFIYWLDGRVMSDSSGLGSWRNCFHWCGKATGADLSGVDSEPWAFKGGVSGEVQMLLPIGSSSELFTHPPPLFPTSRLYNIRPYHSKDKVELYRMVRQLHLRTQGGQESSMAHPDVIGDRCLGPCLALSPEYSFILEDELGVCGCVLGISDVRSFAKRCQASWIPAMRDKYPPKGTSTHTHTQDLIRLMEEDQGEYPDSLLYHFPSQLRLDALPELVDVSVSRTLLTALLTALKANGSQGVFCEVQPTDHQRLDFLTKLGFLEILRGEARSREGVVLGRLL
;
A
#
# COMPACT_ATOMS: atom_id res chain seq x y z
N ARG A 1 -55.64 21.10 -58.40
CA ARG A 1 -55.15 20.33 -59.57
C ARG A 1 -54.60 19.01 -59.03
N ALA A 2 -54.96 17.88 -59.62
CA ALA A 2 -54.75 16.56 -59.03
C ALA A 2 -54.32 15.52 -60.09
N SER A 3 -53.58 14.50 -59.65
CA SER A 3 -53.26 13.24 -60.35
C SER A 3 -52.57 12.33 -59.32
N LEU A 4 -53.18 11.30 -58.75
CA LEU A 4 -53.67 10.00 -59.27
C LEU A 4 -52.69 8.85 -58.95
N ALA A 5 -53.21 7.62 -58.85
CA ALA A 5 -52.71 6.59 -57.92
C ALA A 5 -52.44 5.20 -58.55
N SER A 6 -52.28 4.17 -57.68
CA SER A 6 -52.11 2.72 -57.95
C SER A 6 -50.65 2.24 -58.15
N SER A 7 -50.24 1.00 -57.85
CA SER A 7 -50.93 -0.15 -57.19
C SER A 7 -49.99 -1.27 -56.67
N ARG A 8 -50.48 -2.03 -55.68
CA ARG A 8 -50.26 -3.47 -55.30
C ARG A 8 -48.96 -4.24 -55.64
N SER A 9 -48.46 -5.00 -54.66
CA SER A 9 -48.49 -6.50 -54.66
C SER A 9 -48.10 -7.14 -53.29
N LYS A 10 -48.55 -8.38 -53.03
CA LYS A 10 -48.14 -9.28 -51.92
C LYS A 10 -47.20 -10.38 -52.47
N PRO A 11 -46.47 -11.16 -51.64
CA PRO A 11 -46.91 -12.56 -51.36
C PRO A 11 -46.64 -13.01 -49.89
N PRO A 12 -46.41 -14.30 -49.49
CA PRO A 12 -47.39 -15.03 -48.68
C PRO A 12 -46.82 -15.71 -47.39
N ASP A 13 -47.53 -16.72 -46.87
CA ASP A 13 -47.58 -17.13 -45.46
C ASP A 13 -47.16 -18.61 -45.20
N ARG A 14 -46.79 -18.93 -43.95
CA ARG A 14 -46.69 -20.26 -43.26
C ARG A 14 -45.72 -21.38 -43.70
N SER A 15 -45.00 -21.90 -42.69
CA SER A 15 -45.21 -23.28 -42.16
C SER A 15 -44.71 -23.43 -40.71
N ASP A 16 -45.30 -24.39 -39.97
CA ASP A 16 -45.14 -24.57 -38.51
C ASP A 16 -43.97 -25.50 -38.09
N CYS A 17 -43.50 -25.37 -36.84
CA CYS A 17 -43.14 -26.51 -35.98
C CYS A 17 -43.02 -26.12 -34.50
N VAL A 18 -43.41 -27.04 -33.59
CA VAL A 18 -43.61 -26.78 -32.15
C VAL A 18 -42.83 -27.77 -31.26
N SER A 19 -42.19 -27.21 -30.23
CA SER A 19 -41.79 -27.76 -28.92
C SER A 19 -40.85 -28.98 -28.74
N THR A 20 -39.92 -28.78 -27.79
CA THR A 20 -39.39 -29.72 -26.78
C THR A 20 -38.57 -30.94 -27.19
N PHE A 21 -37.29 -30.93 -26.78
CA PHE A 21 -36.69 -32.06 -26.04
C PHE A 21 -35.61 -31.57 -25.05
N ARG A 22 -35.53 -32.20 -23.87
CA ARG A 22 -34.44 -32.04 -22.88
C ARG A 22 -33.23 -32.88 -23.32
N ALA A 23 -32.00 -32.36 -23.20
CA ALA A 23 -30.81 -33.17 -22.88
C ALA A 23 -29.59 -32.32 -22.47
N ASN A 24 -29.13 -32.52 -21.23
CA ASN A 24 -27.76 -32.45 -20.70
C ASN A 24 -26.67 -31.70 -21.51
N ALA A 25 -26.29 -30.50 -21.05
CA ALA A 25 -24.92 -30.01 -21.20
C ALA A 25 -24.08 -30.53 -20.01
N ALA A 26 -23.07 -31.36 -20.29
CA ALA A 26 -22.27 -31.99 -19.24
C ALA A 26 -21.31 -30.98 -18.59
N VAL A 27 -21.31 -30.91 -17.26
CA VAL A 27 -20.28 -30.21 -16.48
C VAL A 27 -18.94 -30.88 -16.73
N ALA A 28 -17.97 -30.12 -17.25
CA ALA A 28 -16.59 -30.58 -17.38
C ALA A 28 -16.02 -30.85 -15.97
N LYS A 29 -15.81 -32.13 -15.63
CA LYS A 29 -15.19 -32.52 -14.36
C LYS A 29 -13.74 -32.04 -14.35
N LEU A 30 -13.40 -31.24 -13.35
CA LEU A 30 -12.00 -30.95 -12.98
C LEU A 30 -11.28 -32.27 -12.66
N PRO A 31 -9.99 -32.40 -12.99
CA PRO A 31 -9.24 -33.63 -12.74
C PRO A 31 -9.07 -33.88 -11.23
N VAL A 32 -9.61 -35.00 -10.76
CA VAL A 32 -9.39 -35.51 -9.41
C VAL A 32 -8.01 -36.17 -9.38
N PHE A 33 -7.05 -35.56 -8.70
CA PHE A 33 -5.77 -36.20 -8.39
C PHE A 33 -5.95 -37.19 -7.23
N PRO A 34 -5.45 -38.44 -7.35
CA PRO A 34 -5.62 -39.44 -6.31
C PRO A 34 -4.78 -39.11 -5.06
N LEU A 35 -5.42 -39.14 -3.90
CA LEU A 35 -4.77 -39.07 -2.59
C LEU A 35 -4.04 -40.39 -2.32
N ASN A 36 -2.76 -40.47 -2.66
CA ASN A 36 -1.90 -41.56 -2.20
C ASN A 36 -1.44 -41.29 -0.76
N SER A 37 -2.03 -42.01 0.19
CA SER A 37 -1.58 -42.09 1.57
C SER A 37 -0.18 -42.72 1.64
N SER A 38 0.81 -41.95 2.07
CA SER A 38 2.10 -42.48 2.56
C SER A 38 2.57 -41.70 3.78
N SER A 39 3.09 -42.44 4.75
CA SER A 39 3.36 -41.99 6.13
C SER A 39 4.49 -40.95 6.23
N PRO A 40 4.52 -40.12 7.29
CA PRO A 40 5.57 -39.11 7.47
C PRO A 40 6.95 -39.74 7.74
N PRO A 41 8.05 -39.05 7.40
CA PRO A 41 9.40 -39.50 7.74
C PRO A 41 9.64 -39.46 9.26
N SER A 42 10.41 -40.43 9.74
CA SER A 42 10.68 -40.70 11.14
C SER A 42 11.62 -39.68 11.80
N SER A 43 11.30 -39.30 13.04
CA SER A 43 12.18 -38.52 13.92
C SER A 43 13.39 -39.34 14.39
N PRO A 44 14.57 -38.72 14.63
CA PRO A 44 15.73 -39.43 15.17
C PRO A 44 15.53 -39.85 16.63
N PRO A 45 16.21 -40.92 17.11
CA PRO A 45 15.93 -41.51 18.40
C PRO A 45 16.52 -40.72 19.58
N LEU A 46 15.75 -40.62 20.65
CA LEU A 46 16.22 -40.19 21.98
C LEU A 46 17.14 -41.26 22.57
N GLY A 47 18.43 -40.94 22.69
CA GLY A 47 19.38 -41.72 23.48
C GLY A 47 19.10 -41.60 24.98
N LYS A 48 18.94 -42.74 25.66
CA LYS A 48 18.95 -42.81 27.13
C LYS A 48 20.38 -42.55 27.63
N VAL A 49 20.53 -41.62 28.57
CA VAL A 49 21.64 -41.62 29.54
C VAL A 49 21.04 -41.44 30.93
N GLU A 50 21.64 -42.10 31.91
CA GLU A 50 21.00 -42.46 33.17
C GLU A 50 20.89 -41.30 34.18
N ARG A 51 19.92 -41.44 35.10
CA ARG A 51 19.90 -40.68 36.35
C ARG A 51 20.77 -41.40 37.38
N GLU A 52 21.84 -40.77 37.84
CA GLU A 52 22.28 -40.95 39.22
C GLU A 52 21.92 -39.72 40.04
N ALA A 53 21.42 -39.95 41.26
CA ALA A 53 21.15 -38.92 42.25
C ALA A 53 22.03 -39.17 43.47
N ARG A 54 22.73 -38.14 43.95
CA ARG A 54 23.27 -38.09 45.31
C ARG A 54 23.15 -36.67 45.86
N GLU A 55 22.63 -36.59 47.08
CA GLU A 55 22.59 -35.39 47.92
C GLU A 55 23.98 -35.09 48.51
N GLY A 56 24.24 -33.86 48.94
CA GLY A 56 25.56 -33.48 49.48
C GLY A 56 25.69 -32.02 49.90
N GLU A 57 25.07 -31.66 51.03
CA GLU A 57 25.12 -30.36 51.71
C GLU A 57 26.54 -29.95 52.19
N LYS A 58 26.94 -28.65 52.07
CA LYS A 58 27.51 -27.79 53.17
C LYS A 58 28.19 -26.45 52.78
N THR A 59 27.57 -25.38 53.27
CA THR A 59 28.08 -24.16 53.96
C THR A 59 29.58 -23.85 54.08
N ARG A 60 29.97 -22.58 53.75
CA ARG A 60 30.84 -21.58 54.47
C ARG A 60 31.52 -20.66 53.44
N SER A 61 31.26 -19.34 53.34
CA SER A 61 31.49 -18.21 54.27
C SER A 61 32.97 -17.84 54.51
N HIS A 62 33.44 -16.70 53.98
CA HIS A 62 34.38 -15.79 54.66
C HIS A 62 34.31 -14.35 54.09
N GLN A 63 34.54 -13.36 54.97
CA GLN A 63 34.40 -11.92 54.72
C GLN A 63 35.77 -11.20 54.69
N GLN A 64 35.88 -10.17 53.84
CA GLN A 64 36.55 -8.84 54.05
C GLN A 64 38.02 -8.78 54.56
N PRO A 65 38.65 -7.59 54.74
CA PRO A 65 38.32 -6.18 54.37
C PRO A 65 39.31 -5.61 53.31
N GLY A 66 39.32 -4.35 52.83
CA GLY A 66 38.54 -3.12 53.10
C GLY A 66 39.45 -1.91 53.34
N GLN A 67 39.31 -0.79 52.59
CA GLN A 67 39.89 0.54 52.90
C GLN A 67 39.33 1.69 52.01
N GLN A 68 39.30 2.92 52.56
CA GLN A 68 38.86 4.22 52.02
C GLN A 68 39.64 5.35 52.74
N PRO A 69 39.52 6.66 52.38
CA PRO A 69 39.42 7.28 51.05
C PRO A 69 40.67 8.19 50.82
N PRO A 70 40.76 9.53 51.05
CA PRO A 70 39.83 10.69 51.04
C PRO A 70 40.14 11.74 49.93
N GLY A 71 39.28 12.76 49.76
CA GLY A 71 39.61 13.98 48.97
C GLY A 71 38.39 14.74 48.40
N SER A 72 38.14 15.98 48.84
CA SER A 72 36.94 16.77 48.49
C SER A 72 37.24 18.04 47.66
N ARG A 73 36.32 18.46 46.77
CA ARG A 73 35.81 19.86 46.70
C ARG A 73 34.67 20.12 45.70
N SER A 74 33.70 20.86 46.23
CA SER A 74 32.51 21.58 45.71
C SER A 74 32.39 22.01 44.23
N GLY A 75 31.14 22.07 43.74
CA GLY A 75 30.72 22.83 42.54
C GLY A 75 29.33 22.41 41.99
N ALA A 76 28.29 23.22 42.18
CA ALA A 76 26.91 22.98 41.72
C ALA A 76 26.35 24.25 41.01
N PRO A 77 25.09 24.32 40.53
CA PRO A 77 24.13 23.30 40.05
C PRO A 77 23.59 23.62 38.62
N THR A 78 22.78 22.75 38.00
CA THR A 78 21.58 23.18 37.19
C THR A 78 20.66 22.02 36.75
N GLY A 79 19.37 22.11 37.14
CA GLY A 79 18.22 21.92 36.24
C GLY A 79 18.04 20.64 35.40
N GLY A 80 17.97 19.45 36.01
CA GLY A 80 17.54 18.23 35.31
C GLY A 80 16.01 18.17 35.09
N GLY A 81 15.51 18.72 33.98
CA GLY A 81 14.10 18.62 33.60
C GLY A 81 13.68 17.19 33.21
N ARG A 82 12.59 16.67 33.81
CA ARG A 82 12.01 15.35 33.49
C ARG A 82 11.41 15.33 32.07
N THR A 83 12.17 14.86 31.08
CA THR A 83 11.59 14.39 29.81
C THR A 83 11.00 13.00 30.03
N GLN A 84 9.67 12.88 29.98
CA GLN A 84 9.01 11.57 30.00
C GLN A 84 9.36 10.81 28.72
N LYS A 85 10.17 9.75 28.83
CA LYS A 85 10.33 8.77 27.75
C LYS A 85 9.00 8.06 27.56
N LEU A 86 8.35 8.23 26.39
CA LEU A 86 7.32 7.29 25.97
C LEU A 86 7.95 5.89 25.89
N PRO A 87 7.31 4.84 26.44
CA PRO A 87 7.78 3.48 26.28
C PRO A 87 7.59 3.08 24.81
N GLY A 88 8.70 2.81 24.12
CA GLY A 88 8.64 2.21 22.79
C GLY A 88 7.94 0.87 22.85
N ARG A 89 6.74 0.77 22.26
CA ARG A 89 6.00 -0.50 22.16
C ARG A 89 6.75 -1.39 21.18
N GLY A 90 7.48 -2.37 21.70
CA GLY A 90 8.26 -3.31 20.89
C GLY A 90 7.36 -4.06 19.89
N LEU A 91 7.90 -4.33 18.71
CA LEU A 91 7.26 -5.16 17.69
C LEU A 91 7.02 -6.56 18.28
N CYS A 92 5.75 -6.97 18.35
CA CYS A 92 5.32 -8.15 19.10
C CYS A 92 5.68 -9.47 18.39
N GLY A 93 6.89 -9.97 18.63
CA GLY A 93 7.26 -11.39 18.41
C GLY A 93 6.57 -12.34 19.40
N GLY A 94 5.23 -12.26 19.51
CA GLY A 94 4.44 -12.98 20.50
C GLY A 94 3.58 -14.09 19.89
N LYS A 95 3.83 -15.34 20.27
CA LYS A 95 2.90 -16.47 20.07
C LYS A 95 1.71 -16.35 21.04
N GLY A 96 0.94 -15.27 20.91
CA GLY A 96 -0.17 -14.94 21.79
C GLY A 96 -1.44 -15.72 21.43
N LEU A 97 -2.12 -16.27 22.45
CA LEU A 97 -3.53 -16.63 22.31
C LEU A 97 -4.37 -15.37 22.08
N LEU A 98 -5.48 -15.50 21.36
CA LEU A 98 -6.45 -14.42 21.21
C LEU A 98 -6.93 -13.94 22.59
N SER A 99 -6.61 -12.69 22.91
CA SER A 99 -7.05 -12.07 24.15
C SER A 99 -8.54 -11.73 24.10
N GLU A 100 -9.17 -11.63 25.28
CA GLU A 100 -10.58 -11.26 25.40
C GLU A 100 -10.89 -9.90 24.71
N ALA A 101 -9.96 -8.94 24.78
CA ALA A 101 -10.06 -7.66 24.07
C ALA A 101 -10.03 -7.82 22.54
N GLN A 102 -9.23 -8.74 22.01
CA GLN A 102 -9.18 -9.04 20.58
C GLN A 102 -10.42 -9.79 20.10
N VAL A 103 -10.99 -10.68 20.92
CA VAL A 103 -12.28 -11.33 20.61
C VAL A 103 -13.41 -10.29 20.59
N ARG A 104 -13.46 -9.37 21.57
CA ARG A 104 -14.39 -8.22 21.53
C ARG A 104 -14.18 -7.32 20.32
N LEU A 105 -12.93 -7.09 19.90
CA LEU A 105 -12.63 -6.33 18.69
C LEU A 105 -13.16 -7.04 17.44
N LEU A 106 -12.88 -8.34 17.28
CA LEU A 106 -13.37 -9.16 16.17
C LEU A 106 -14.90 -9.11 16.07
N VAL A 107 -15.60 -9.37 17.18
CA VAL A 107 -17.07 -9.27 17.25
C VAL A 107 -17.55 -7.84 17.00
N GLY A 108 -16.83 -6.82 17.49
CA GLY A 108 -17.16 -5.41 17.23
C GLY A 108 -16.95 -4.96 15.78
N LEU A 109 -16.18 -5.73 14.98
CA LEU A 109 -15.92 -5.49 13.55
C LEU A 109 -16.83 -6.36 12.65
N HIS A 110 -17.22 -7.55 13.12
CA HIS A 110 -18.08 -8.51 12.43
C HIS A 110 -19.28 -8.89 13.33
N TYR A 111 -20.11 -7.89 13.66
CA TYR A 111 -21.11 -8.00 14.74
C TYR A 111 -22.37 -8.75 14.32
N LEU A 112 -23.21 -8.12 13.51
CA LEU A 112 -24.38 -8.75 12.90
C LEU A 112 -24.38 -8.44 11.40
N PRO A 113 -25.02 -9.27 10.57
CA PRO A 113 -25.08 -9.03 9.13
C PRO A 113 -25.61 -7.62 8.76
N HIS A 114 -26.64 -7.13 9.47
CA HIS A 114 -27.26 -5.81 9.24
C HIS A 114 -26.71 -4.66 10.11
N GLU A 115 -25.85 -4.93 11.10
CA GLU A 115 -25.45 -3.92 12.10
C GLU A 115 -23.96 -3.91 12.38
N HIS A 116 -23.37 -2.71 12.43
CA HIS A 116 -22.01 -2.51 12.89
C HIS A 116 -21.93 -2.58 14.42
N GLY A 117 -20.99 -3.37 14.92
CA GLY A 117 -20.61 -3.31 16.34
C GLY A 117 -19.87 -2.02 16.70
N PRO A 118 -19.63 -1.76 18.00
CA PRO A 118 -19.06 -0.48 18.45
C PRO A 118 -17.71 -0.13 17.82
N SER A 119 -16.85 -1.12 17.55
CA SER A 119 -15.55 -0.92 16.90
C SER A 119 -15.70 -0.49 15.44
N ALA A 120 -16.57 -1.15 14.68
CA ALA A 120 -16.88 -0.81 13.30
C ALA A 120 -17.53 0.58 13.18
N GLN A 121 -18.52 0.88 14.03
CA GLN A 121 -19.15 2.21 14.06
C GLN A 121 -18.11 3.31 14.32
N LYS A 122 -17.23 3.12 15.31
CA LYS A 122 -16.15 4.07 15.61
C LYS A 122 -15.18 4.24 14.44
N LEU A 123 -14.76 3.15 13.79
CA LEU A 123 -13.87 3.17 12.63
C LEU A 123 -14.46 4.01 11.48
N LEU A 124 -15.72 3.74 11.12
CA LEU A 124 -16.43 4.41 10.03
C LEU A 124 -16.74 5.88 10.35
N GLN A 125 -17.16 6.18 11.58
CA GLN A 125 -17.42 7.55 12.04
C GLN A 125 -16.13 8.39 12.08
N ASP A 126 -15.04 7.84 12.63
CA ASP A 126 -13.76 8.55 12.68
C ASP A 126 -13.20 8.80 11.27
N LEU A 127 -13.21 7.81 10.37
CA LEU A 127 -12.78 7.99 8.98
C LEU A 127 -13.63 9.03 8.23
N THR A 128 -14.96 8.94 8.34
CA THR A 128 -15.89 9.89 7.69
C THR A 128 -15.67 11.32 8.19
N TRP A 129 -15.49 11.49 9.51
CA TRP A 129 -15.24 12.81 10.09
C TRP A 129 -13.87 13.35 9.67
N LEU A 130 -12.80 12.54 9.72
CA LEU A 130 -11.44 12.97 9.37
C LEU A 130 -11.34 13.41 7.90
N LYS A 131 -11.98 12.65 7.00
CA LYS A 131 -12.14 12.98 5.58
C LYS A 131 -12.90 14.29 5.36
N THR A 132 -14.04 14.47 6.03
CA THR A 132 -14.84 15.70 5.90
C THR A 132 -14.13 16.94 6.46
N ASN A 133 -13.34 16.75 7.53
CA ASN A 133 -12.68 17.82 8.27
C ASN A 133 -11.17 17.97 7.95
N CYS A 134 -10.67 17.34 6.89
CA CYS A 134 -9.29 17.47 6.41
C CYS A 134 -8.84 18.93 6.17
N HIS A 135 -9.78 19.81 5.85
CA HIS A 135 -9.55 21.25 5.70
C HIS A 135 -9.07 21.94 6.99
N MET A 136 -9.23 21.31 8.17
CA MET A 136 -8.70 21.81 9.44
C MET A 136 -7.18 21.71 9.53
N VAL A 137 -6.59 20.68 8.92
CA VAL A 137 -5.13 20.51 8.86
C VAL A 137 -4.53 21.16 7.61
N GLY A 138 -5.19 21.11 6.45
CA GLY A 138 -4.63 21.53 5.16
C GLY A 138 -4.07 22.98 5.06
N ALA A 139 -3.04 23.14 4.21
CA ALA A 139 -2.27 24.37 4.01
C ALA A 139 -3.12 25.63 3.74
N ASN A 140 -4.24 25.45 3.03
CA ASN A 140 -5.13 26.53 2.58
C ASN A 140 -5.95 27.20 3.71
N SER A 141 -5.77 26.80 4.97
CA SER A 141 -6.43 27.45 6.11
C SER A 141 -5.80 28.81 6.40
N LYS A 142 -6.43 29.88 5.91
CA LYS A 142 -5.96 31.28 6.03
C LYS A 142 -5.64 31.74 7.47
N LYS A 143 -6.15 31.03 8.48
CA LYS A 143 -5.69 31.07 9.88
C LYS A 143 -5.88 29.67 10.49
N PRO A 144 -4.81 28.86 10.68
CA PRO A 144 -4.94 27.58 11.38
C PRO A 144 -5.34 27.86 12.83
N GLN A 145 -6.51 27.39 13.24
CA GLN A 145 -6.97 27.46 14.63
C GLN A 145 -6.39 26.24 15.37
N PRO A 146 -5.42 26.40 16.30
CA PRO A 146 -4.66 25.26 16.83
C PRO A 146 -5.56 24.19 17.44
N GLN A 147 -6.58 24.60 18.19
CA GLN A 147 -7.59 23.71 18.78
C GLN A 147 -8.26 22.75 17.78
N LYS A 148 -8.53 23.20 16.54
CA LYS A 148 -9.14 22.35 15.48
C LYS A 148 -8.12 21.40 14.86
N VAL A 149 -6.87 21.84 14.74
CA VAL A 149 -5.75 20.98 14.31
C VAL A 149 -5.52 19.89 15.35
N ASP A 150 -5.52 20.23 16.64
CA ASP A 150 -5.35 19.30 17.76
C ASP A 150 -6.54 18.34 17.90
N GLU A 151 -7.78 18.81 17.69
CA GLU A 151 -8.97 17.96 17.62
C GLU A 151 -8.86 16.93 16.48
N TRP A 152 -8.49 17.39 15.27
CA TRP A 152 -8.32 16.52 14.11
C TRP A 152 -7.21 15.50 14.34
N ARG A 153 -6.03 15.93 14.80
CA ARG A 153 -4.88 15.06 15.12
C ARG A 153 -5.20 14.08 16.24
N GLY A 154 -5.92 14.52 17.27
CA GLY A 154 -6.39 13.67 18.36
C GLY A 154 -7.40 12.61 17.91
N ARG A 155 -8.26 12.92 16.93
CA ARG A 155 -9.17 11.95 16.31
C ARG A 155 -8.43 11.01 15.35
N ALA A 156 -7.47 11.53 14.57
CA ALA A 156 -6.61 10.74 13.71
C ALA A 156 -5.81 9.71 14.53
N SER A 157 -5.23 10.11 15.65
CA SER A 157 -4.51 9.20 16.56
C SER A 157 -5.38 8.04 17.05
N ARG A 158 -6.66 8.27 17.40
CA ARG A 158 -7.60 7.20 17.79
C ARG A 158 -7.94 6.26 16.63
N PHE A 159 -8.15 6.81 15.43
CA PHE A 159 -8.38 6.02 14.22
C PHE A 159 -7.17 5.14 13.88
N LEU A 160 -5.97 5.74 13.85
CA LEU A 160 -4.72 5.04 13.57
C LEU A 160 -4.44 3.93 14.61
N SER A 161 -4.73 4.17 15.89
CA SER A 161 -4.65 3.13 16.93
C SER A 161 -5.59 1.96 16.67
N LEU A 162 -6.82 2.21 16.19
CA LEU A 162 -7.76 1.14 15.86
C LEU A 162 -7.29 0.33 14.63
N CYS A 163 -6.63 0.97 13.65
CA CYS A 163 -5.96 0.27 12.55
C CYS A 163 -4.80 -0.62 13.03
N GLU A 164 -4.02 -0.17 14.03
CA GLU A 164 -3.00 -1.02 14.68
C GLU A 164 -3.63 -2.21 15.39
N ASP A 165 -4.73 -2.00 16.14
CA ASP A 165 -5.41 -3.08 16.85
C ASP A 165 -5.99 -4.13 15.88
N ILE A 166 -6.47 -3.72 14.70
CA ILE A 166 -6.87 -4.62 13.59
C ILE A 166 -5.67 -5.43 13.07
N ALA A 167 -4.51 -4.79 12.88
CA ALA A 167 -3.30 -5.49 12.43
C ALA A 167 -2.79 -6.51 13.48
N GLN A 168 -2.85 -6.15 14.78
CA GLN A 168 -2.49 -7.06 15.87
C GLN A 168 -3.50 -8.21 16.04
N LEU A 169 -4.80 -7.97 15.79
CA LEU A 169 -5.83 -9.01 15.73
C LEU A 169 -5.51 -10.02 14.62
N HIS A 170 -5.22 -9.55 13.41
CA HIS A 170 -4.80 -10.42 12.29
C HIS A 170 -3.62 -11.33 12.69
N CYS A 171 -2.54 -10.77 13.24
CA CYS A 171 -1.39 -11.58 13.68
C CYS A 171 -1.72 -12.59 14.79
N SER A 172 -2.66 -12.26 15.68
CA SER A 172 -3.08 -13.15 16.76
C SER A 172 -4.02 -14.27 16.28
N VAL A 173 -4.81 -14.03 15.23
CA VAL A 173 -5.56 -15.08 14.52
C VAL A 173 -4.57 -16.02 13.80
N VAL A 174 -3.62 -15.49 13.04
CA VAL A 174 -2.62 -16.28 12.30
C VAL A 174 -1.66 -17.06 13.23
N GLY A 175 -1.29 -16.47 14.37
CA GLY A 175 -0.52 -17.12 15.43
C GLY A 175 -1.31 -18.11 16.29
N GLY A 176 -2.62 -18.23 16.07
CA GLY A 176 -3.52 -19.07 16.86
C GLY A 176 -3.21 -20.57 16.79
N ALA A 177 -3.37 -21.26 17.92
CA ALA A 177 -3.13 -22.71 18.00
C ALA A 177 -4.17 -23.54 17.23
N ASN A 178 -5.43 -23.09 17.18
CA ASN A 178 -6.50 -23.79 16.47
C ASN A 178 -6.51 -23.41 14.97
N ARG A 179 -6.09 -24.35 14.13
CA ARG A 179 -5.97 -24.15 12.68
C ARG A 179 -7.32 -24.07 11.96
N ALA A 180 -8.37 -24.74 12.43
CA ALA A 180 -9.69 -24.63 11.82
C ALA A 180 -10.23 -23.19 11.96
N VAL A 181 -10.23 -22.68 13.21
CA VAL A 181 -10.63 -21.29 13.51
C VAL A 181 -9.78 -20.27 12.75
N LEU A 182 -8.48 -20.53 12.56
CA LEU A 182 -7.64 -19.71 11.67
C LEU A 182 -8.20 -19.68 10.24
N TYR A 183 -8.36 -20.83 9.58
CA TYR A 183 -8.79 -20.85 8.18
C TYR A 183 -10.20 -20.29 7.96
N ASP A 184 -11.12 -20.50 8.92
CA ASP A 184 -12.48 -19.94 8.87
C ASP A 184 -12.46 -18.41 9.01
N LEU A 185 -11.64 -17.85 9.90
CA LEU A 185 -11.60 -16.40 10.17
C LEU A 185 -10.64 -15.62 9.26
N TYR A 186 -9.64 -16.28 8.67
CA TYR A 186 -8.54 -15.63 7.96
C TYR A 186 -9.00 -14.66 6.85
N PRO A 187 -9.91 -15.02 5.94
CA PRO A 187 -10.33 -14.13 4.85
C PRO A 187 -10.89 -12.80 5.39
N TYR A 188 -11.69 -12.84 6.45
CA TYR A 188 -12.34 -11.68 7.05
C TYR A 188 -11.36 -10.73 7.71
N VAL A 189 -10.45 -11.26 8.55
CA VAL A 189 -9.46 -10.41 9.26
C VAL A 189 -8.37 -9.89 8.33
N TRP A 190 -8.01 -10.65 7.27
CA TRP A 190 -7.01 -10.25 6.30
C TRP A 190 -7.53 -9.15 5.36
N ASP A 191 -8.75 -9.28 4.84
CA ASP A 191 -9.35 -8.29 3.95
C ASP A 191 -9.53 -6.95 4.66
N LEU A 192 -10.16 -6.96 5.84
CA LEU A 192 -10.33 -5.76 6.66
C LEU A 192 -8.98 -5.13 7.08
N ARG A 193 -7.96 -5.93 7.36
CA ARG A 193 -6.60 -5.45 7.67
C ARG A 193 -5.96 -4.76 6.46
N ASN A 194 -6.13 -5.30 5.26
CA ASN A 194 -5.60 -4.70 4.04
C ASN A 194 -6.32 -3.39 3.70
N THR A 195 -7.66 -3.34 3.81
CA THR A 195 -8.43 -2.10 3.60
C THR A 195 -8.13 -1.05 4.67
N ALA A 196 -7.96 -1.46 5.93
CA ALA A 196 -7.52 -0.58 7.02
C ALA A 196 -6.11 -0.01 6.78
N LEU A 197 -5.19 -0.74 6.16
CA LEU A 197 -3.87 -0.21 5.77
C LEU A 197 -3.96 0.89 4.72
N VAL A 198 -4.84 0.77 3.70
CA VAL A 198 -5.08 1.85 2.73
C VAL A 198 -5.65 3.09 3.45
N ALA A 199 -6.66 2.91 4.29
CA ALA A 199 -7.29 4.01 5.01
C ALA A 199 -6.32 4.70 6.00
N LYS A 200 -5.48 3.93 6.70
CA LYS A 200 -4.40 4.42 7.56
C LYS A 200 -3.40 5.28 6.77
N ALA A 201 -2.92 4.79 5.63
CA ALA A 201 -2.01 5.52 4.75
C ALA A 201 -2.65 6.81 4.21
N PHE A 202 -3.94 6.78 3.86
CA PHE A 202 -4.71 7.95 3.45
C PHE A 202 -4.82 9.00 4.56
N ILE A 203 -5.12 8.61 5.81
CA ILE A 203 -5.14 9.55 6.95
C ILE A 203 -3.76 10.17 7.21
N TYR A 204 -2.67 9.41 7.14
CA TYR A 204 -1.31 9.98 7.25
C TYR A 204 -1.00 10.97 6.13
N TRP A 205 -1.42 10.68 4.91
CA TRP A 205 -1.24 11.58 3.78
C TRP A 205 -2.10 12.85 3.90
N LEU A 206 -3.33 12.78 4.44
CA LEU A 206 -4.14 13.95 4.78
C LEU A 206 -3.41 14.87 5.77
N ASP A 207 -2.69 14.29 6.73
CA ASP A 207 -1.96 15.01 7.76
C ASP A 207 -0.65 15.65 7.26
N GLY A 208 0.01 15.04 6.26
CA GLY A 208 1.24 15.55 5.64
C GLY A 208 1.03 16.59 4.53
N ARG A 209 -0.19 16.67 3.96
CA ARG A 209 -0.60 17.58 2.86
C ARG A 209 -0.52 19.09 3.17
N VAL A 210 -0.15 19.46 4.39
CA VAL A 210 -0.19 20.84 4.90
C VAL A 210 0.98 21.70 4.40
N MET A 211 1.97 21.11 3.71
CA MET A 211 3.28 21.74 3.52
C MET A 211 3.70 22.05 2.08
N SER A 212 2.84 21.86 1.06
CA SER A 212 3.20 22.16 -0.34
C SER A 212 2.15 23.02 -1.04
N ASP A 213 2.54 24.26 -1.32
CA ASP A 213 1.68 25.36 -1.82
C ASP A 213 1.70 25.49 -3.37
N SER A 214 2.25 24.49 -4.07
CA SER A 214 2.68 24.64 -5.48
C SER A 214 1.68 24.19 -6.55
N SER A 215 0.49 23.69 -6.20
CA SER A 215 -0.51 23.22 -7.18
C SER A 215 -1.81 24.01 -7.10
N GLY A 216 -1.95 25.04 -7.92
CA GLY A 216 -3.17 25.86 -8.06
C GLY A 216 -4.35 25.15 -8.75
N LEU A 217 -4.43 23.82 -8.68
CA LEU A 217 -5.44 23.01 -9.37
C LEU A 217 -6.40 22.37 -8.36
N GLY A 218 -7.64 22.87 -8.33
CA GLY A 218 -8.77 22.21 -7.66
C GLY A 218 -9.00 22.62 -6.21
N SER A 219 -10.09 23.36 -5.98
CA SER A 219 -10.68 23.47 -4.64
C SER A 219 -11.13 22.08 -4.18
N TRP A 220 -10.51 21.56 -3.12
CA TRP A 220 -10.79 20.25 -2.52
C TRP A 220 -12.28 19.96 -2.31
N ARG A 221 -13.09 21.01 -2.10
CA ARG A 221 -14.56 20.94 -1.96
C ARG A 221 -15.26 20.14 -3.06
N ASN A 222 -14.70 20.10 -4.28
CA ASN A 222 -15.31 19.36 -5.39
C ASN A 222 -14.91 17.87 -5.42
N CYS A 223 -13.73 17.50 -4.94
CA CYS A 223 -13.25 16.11 -4.93
C CYS A 223 -14.07 15.22 -3.97
N PHE A 224 -14.48 15.75 -2.82
CA PHE A 224 -15.26 15.00 -1.82
C PHE A 224 -16.77 15.00 -2.10
N HIS A 225 -17.28 15.87 -2.99
CA HIS A 225 -18.69 15.87 -3.37
C HIS A 225 -19.09 14.59 -4.12
N TRP A 226 -18.16 13.96 -4.84
CA TRP A 226 -18.42 12.67 -5.50
C TRP A 226 -18.50 11.50 -4.49
N CYS A 227 -17.73 11.60 -3.40
CA CYS A 227 -17.65 10.59 -2.35
C CYS A 227 -18.64 10.84 -1.19
N GLY A 228 -19.75 11.52 -1.48
CA GLY A 228 -20.72 12.06 -0.49
C GLY A 228 -22.19 11.98 -0.88
N LYS A 229 -22.57 11.21 -1.91
CA LYS A 229 -23.98 10.89 -2.27
C LYS A 229 -24.28 9.39 -2.41
N ALA A 230 -23.42 8.53 -1.86
CA ALA A 230 -23.67 7.09 -1.75
C ALA A 230 -24.30 6.66 -0.40
N THR A 231 -24.60 7.62 0.48
CA THR A 231 -25.50 7.42 1.62
C THR A 231 -26.95 7.63 1.17
N GLY A 232 -27.65 6.54 0.85
CA GLY A 232 -29.11 6.49 0.85
C GLY A 232 -29.83 7.42 -0.12
N ALA A 233 -29.48 7.40 -1.42
CA ALA A 233 -30.44 7.74 -2.46
C ALA A 233 -31.06 6.43 -2.97
N ASP A 234 -32.34 6.24 -2.65
CA ASP A 234 -33.15 5.05 -2.91
C ASP A 234 -32.85 4.29 -4.21
N LEU A 235 -32.29 3.08 -4.07
CA LEU A 235 -32.56 1.96 -4.97
C LEU A 235 -33.69 1.10 -4.37
N SER A 236 -34.79 1.75 -3.98
CA SER A 236 -36.01 1.08 -3.55
C SER A 236 -36.63 0.38 -4.76
N GLY A 237 -36.47 -0.94 -4.85
CA GLY A 237 -37.00 -1.75 -5.95
C GLY A 237 -36.61 -3.23 -5.93
N VAL A 238 -35.49 -3.60 -5.30
CA VAL A 238 -35.10 -5.01 -5.10
C VAL A 238 -34.52 -5.19 -3.71
N ASP A 239 -35.17 -6.01 -2.88
CA ASP A 239 -34.63 -6.51 -1.61
C ASP A 239 -33.32 -7.27 -1.90
N SER A 240 -32.19 -6.57 -1.75
CA SER A 240 -30.86 -7.07 -2.04
C SER A 240 -29.95 -6.75 -0.86
N GLU A 241 -29.36 -7.80 -0.30
CA GLU A 241 -28.74 -7.76 1.02
C GLU A 241 -27.50 -6.85 1.02
N PRO A 242 -27.37 -5.87 1.94
CA PRO A 242 -26.25 -4.92 1.92
C PRO A 242 -24.86 -5.58 1.94
N TRP A 243 -24.70 -6.72 2.60
CA TRP A 243 -23.45 -7.49 2.62
C TRP A 243 -23.10 -8.13 1.28
N ALA A 244 -24.09 -8.53 0.48
CA ALA A 244 -23.88 -9.23 -0.80
C ALA A 244 -23.22 -8.32 -1.85
N PHE A 245 -23.37 -7.00 -1.71
CA PHE A 245 -22.78 -6.00 -2.60
C PHE A 245 -21.70 -5.11 -1.97
N LYS A 246 -21.63 -5.00 -0.64
CA LYS A 246 -20.68 -4.09 0.06
C LYS A 246 -19.65 -4.76 0.96
N GLY A 247 -19.56 -6.09 1.05
CA GLY A 247 -18.45 -6.76 1.77
C GLY A 247 -18.28 -6.36 3.26
N GLY A 248 -19.37 -5.97 3.92
CA GLY A 248 -19.37 -5.53 5.32
C GLY A 248 -18.49 -4.29 5.58
N VAL A 249 -17.85 -4.25 6.75
CA VAL A 249 -17.05 -3.08 7.18
C VAL A 249 -15.89 -2.78 6.24
N SER A 250 -15.29 -3.79 5.63
CA SER A 250 -14.18 -3.60 4.67
C SER A 250 -14.65 -2.80 3.46
N GLY A 251 -15.72 -3.24 2.78
CA GLY A 251 -16.22 -2.52 1.61
C GLY A 251 -16.85 -1.15 1.96
N GLU A 252 -17.33 -0.93 3.19
CA GLU A 252 -17.71 0.41 3.64
C GLU A 252 -16.52 1.34 3.87
N VAL A 253 -15.42 0.86 4.47
CA VAL A 253 -14.16 1.61 4.54
C VAL A 253 -13.63 1.91 3.13
N GLN A 254 -13.68 0.94 2.21
CA GLN A 254 -13.36 1.13 0.79
C GLN A 254 -14.21 2.24 0.16
N MET A 255 -15.54 2.21 0.32
CA MET A 255 -16.45 3.22 -0.25
C MET A 255 -16.26 4.62 0.37
N LEU A 256 -15.66 4.74 1.54
CA LEU A 256 -15.23 6.01 2.11
C LEU A 256 -13.95 6.56 1.47
N LEU A 257 -13.16 5.76 0.76
CA LEU A 257 -11.95 6.20 0.06
C LEU A 257 -12.26 6.81 -1.32
N PRO A 258 -11.50 7.82 -1.78
CA PRO A 258 -11.59 8.44 -3.10
C PRO A 258 -11.73 7.52 -4.33
N ILE A 259 -11.18 6.30 -4.26
CA ILE A 259 -11.19 5.29 -5.34
C ILE A 259 -12.05 4.06 -4.98
N GLY A 260 -12.98 4.20 -4.02
CA GLY A 260 -13.78 3.08 -3.48
C GLY A 260 -14.63 2.33 -4.51
N SER A 261 -15.00 2.98 -5.61
CA SER A 261 -15.75 2.36 -6.73
C SER A 261 -14.93 1.36 -7.55
N SER A 262 -13.60 1.35 -7.42
CA SER A 262 -12.70 0.43 -8.15
C SER A 262 -12.49 -0.87 -7.37
N SER A 263 -13.46 -1.78 -7.44
CA SER A 263 -13.43 -3.05 -6.70
C SER A 263 -12.20 -3.91 -7.01
N GLU A 264 -11.64 -3.86 -8.21
CA GLU A 264 -10.41 -4.58 -8.61
C GLU A 264 -9.15 -4.20 -7.79
N LEU A 265 -9.17 -3.04 -7.14
CA LEU A 265 -8.09 -2.56 -6.26
C LEU A 265 -8.19 -3.08 -4.82
N PHE A 266 -9.29 -3.76 -4.47
CA PHE A 266 -9.60 -4.27 -3.13
C PHE A 266 -9.96 -5.76 -3.16
N THR A 267 -10.83 -6.19 -4.09
CA THR A 267 -11.29 -7.57 -4.25
C THR A 267 -10.21 -8.48 -4.84
N HIS A 268 -9.68 -9.38 -4.02
CA HIS A 268 -8.78 -10.46 -4.44
C HIS A 268 -8.77 -11.56 -3.37
N PRO A 269 -8.47 -12.83 -3.74
CA PRO A 269 -8.42 -13.92 -2.76
C PRO A 269 -7.25 -13.72 -1.77
N PRO A 270 -7.42 -14.10 -0.49
CA PRO A 270 -6.32 -14.20 0.45
C PRO A 270 -5.29 -15.24 0.01
N PRO A 271 -4.02 -15.13 0.44
CA PRO A 271 -3.01 -16.15 0.14
C PRO A 271 -3.41 -17.49 0.78
N LEU A 272 -3.15 -18.59 0.07
CA LEU A 272 -3.49 -19.95 0.52
C LEU A 272 -2.86 -20.32 1.87
N PHE A 273 -1.72 -19.70 2.20
CA PHE A 273 -1.00 -19.90 3.44
C PHE A 273 -1.01 -18.60 4.25
N PRO A 274 -1.74 -18.55 5.39
CA PRO A 274 -1.76 -17.38 6.26
C PRO A 274 -0.36 -17.01 6.76
N THR A 275 0.02 -15.74 6.60
CA THR A 275 1.30 -15.19 7.05
C THR A 275 1.12 -14.24 8.23
N SER A 276 1.96 -14.36 9.25
CA SER A 276 1.95 -13.47 10.42
C SER A 276 2.78 -12.20 10.20
N ARG A 277 3.54 -12.10 9.10
CA ARG A 277 4.48 -10.99 8.84
C ARG A 277 3.72 -9.68 8.75
N LEU A 278 4.06 -8.74 9.63
CA LEU A 278 3.45 -7.42 9.62
C LEU A 278 4.04 -6.57 8.50
N TYR A 279 3.15 -5.88 7.79
CA TYR A 279 3.49 -4.84 6.83
C TYR A 279 2.80 -3.55 7.22
N ASN A 280 3.51 -2.43 7.05
CA ASN A 280 3.06 -1.07 7.32
C ASN A 280 3.26 -0.19 6.07
N ILE A 281 2.30 0.67 5.78
CA ILE A 281 2.39 1.67 4.71
C ILE A 281 2.30 3.05 5.34
N ARG A 282 3.28 3.92 5.03
CA ARG A 282 3.36 5.29 5.53
C ARG A 282 3.92 6.25 4.49
N PRO A 283 3.73 7.56 4.62
CA PRO A 283 4.45 8.55 3.83
C PRO A 283 5.97 8.46 4.01
N TYR A 284 6.70 8.89 2.98
CA TYR A 284 8.14 9.05 2.98
C TYR A 284 8.63 10.11 3.97
N HIS A 285 9.75 9.82 4.61
CA HIS A 285 10.54 10.75 5.40
C HIS A 285 11.97 10.78 4.84
N SER A 286 12.62 11.95 4.82
CA SER A 286 14.01 12.12 4.33
C SER A 286 15.07 11.16 4.89
N LYS A 287 14.81 10.50 6.03
CA LYS A 287 15.68 9.45 6.61
C LYS A 287 15.66 8.15 5.80
N ASP A 288 14.55 7.86 5.13
CA ASP A 288 14.34 6.64 4.35
C ASP A 288 15.19 6.62 3.07
N LYS A 289 15.71 7.78 2.62
CA LYS A 289 16.47 7.93 1.37
C LYS A 289 17.57 6.88 1.23
N VAL A 290 18.33 6.63 2.30
CA VAL A 290 19.47 5.70 2.28
C VAL A 290 19.00 4.26 2.05
N GLU A 291 17.99 3.80 2.78
CA GLU A 291 17.43 2.45 2.62
C GLU A 291 16.73 2.26 1.28
N LEU A 292 16.02 3.28 0.78
CA LEU A 292 15.41 3.26 -0.55
C LEU A 292 16.45 3.18 -1.67
N TYR A 293 17.56 3.90 -1.53
CA TYR A 293 18.67 3.88 -2.48
C TYR A 293 19.36 2.51 -2.47
N ARG A 294 19.57 1.92 -1.28
CA ARG A 294 20.05 0.54 -1.12
C ARG A 294 19.10 -0.48 -1.77
N MET A 295 17.79 -0.35 -1.55
CA MET A 295 16.76 -1.24 -2.09
C MET A 295 16.70 -1.19 -3.63
N VAL A 296 16.64 0.01 -4.23
CA VAL A 296 16.55 0.13 -5.70
C VAL A 296 17.86 -0.26 -6.39
N ARG A 297 19.02 -0.06 -5.75
CA ARG A 297 20.32 -0.57 -6.18
C ARG A 297 20.34 -2.11 -6.19
N GLN A 298 19.84 -2.74 -5.13
CA GLN A 298 19.70 -4.21 -5.03
C GLN A 298 18.77 -4.77 -6.12
N LEU A 299 17.64 -4.10 -6.40
CA LEU A 299 16.74 -4.47 -7.50
C LEU A 299 17.41 -4.34 -8.88
N HIS A 300 18.09 -3.21 -9.13
CA HIS A 300 18.79 -2.96 -10.40
C HIS A 300 19.88 -4.00 -10.70
N LEU A 301 20.69 -4.35 -9.70
CA LEU A 301 21.74 -5.37 -9.83
C LEU A 301 21.15 -6.76 -10.15
N ARG A 302 20.02 -7.12 -9.52
CA ARG A 302 19.29 -8.36 -9.83
C ARG A 302 18.81 -8.40 -11.28
N THR A 303 18.25 -7.30 -11.79
CA THR A 303 17.78 -7.22 -13.19
C THR A 303 18.91 -7.33 -14.21
N GLN A 304 20.10 -6.77 -13.91
CA GLN A 304 21.25 -6.87 -14.81
C GLN A 304 22.05 -8.19 -14.69
N GLY A 305 21.75 -9.05 -13.70
CA GLY A 305 22.50 -10.28 -13.46
C GLY A 305 23.98 -10.07 -13.05
N GLY A 306 24.36 -8.83 -12.73
CA GLY A 306 25.73 -8.44 -12.43
C GLY A 306 26.08 -8.65 -10.96
N GLN A 307 27.35 -8.97 -10.69
CA GLN A 307 27.89 -8.80 -9.33
C GLN A 307 28.00 -7.31 -8.97
N GLU A 308 28.17 -7.05 -7.68
CA GLU A 308 28.53 -5.75 -7.09
C GLU A 308 29.87 -5.24 -7.65
N SER A 309 29.85 -4.70 -8.88
CA SER A 309 30.94 -3.88 -9.37
C SER A 309 31.08 -2.65 -8.47
N SER A 310 32.32 -2.27 -8.16
CA SER A 310 32.60 -1.12 -7.29
C SER A 310 32.23 0.17 -8.02
N MET A 311 30.94 0.53 -7.97
CA MET A 311 30.44 1.81 -8.44
C MET A 311 31.03 2.91 -7.57
N ALA A 312 31.84 3.79 -8.17
CA ALA A 312 32.39 4.97 -7.50
C ALA A 312 31.31 5.85 -6.81
N HIS A 313 30.07 5.78 -7.31
CA HIS A 313 28.91 6.43 -6.73
C HIS A 313 27.77 5.43 -6.48
N PRO A 314 27.62 4.86 -5.26
CA PRO A 314 26.53 3.92 -4.97
C PRO A 314 25.14 4.56 -5.07
N ASP A 315 25.05 5.87 -4.87
CA ASP A 315 23.81 6.65 -4.94
C ASP A 315 23.23 6.81 -6.36
N VAL A 316 24.02 6.66 -7.43
CA VAL A 316 23.62 7.11 -8.78
C VAL A 316 22.35 6.44 -9.30
N ILE A 317 22.13 5.17 -8.96
CA ILE A 317 20.91 4.42 -9.31
C ILE A 317 19.70 4.98 -8.52
N GLY A 318 19.88 5.30 -7.24
CA GLY A 318 18.84 5.91 -6.43
C GLY A 318 18.49 7.33 -6.89
N ASP A 319 19.50 8.15 -7.19
CA ASP A 319 19.33 9.49 -7.74
C ASP A 319 18.70 9.47 -9.14
N ARG A 320 18.93 8.43 -9.96
CA ARG A 320 18.21 8.24 -11.22
C ARG A 320 16.77 7.79 -11.01
N CYS A 321 16.55 6.73 -10.23
CA CYS A 321 15.27 6.02 -10.21
C CYS A 321 14.22 6.67 -9.31
N LEU A 322 14.64 7.20 -8.15
CA LEU A 322 13.75 7.68 -7.08
C LEU A 322 13.98 9.16 -6.74
N GLY A 323 15.23 9.64 -6.88
CA GLY A 323 15.68 10.98 -6.52
C GLY A 323 14.76 12.14 -6.93
N PRO A 324 14.36 12.27 -8.22
CA PRO A 324 13.47 13.33 -8.67
C PRO A 324 12.16 13.39 -7.88
N CYS A 325 11.50 12.24 -7.68
CA CYS A 325 10.23 12.16 -6.97
C CYS A 325 10.41 12.45 -5.47
N LEU A 326 11.44 11.88 -4.84
CA LEU A 326 11.73 12.12 -3.42
C LEU A 326 12.13 13.57 -3.11
N ALA A 327 12.64 14.31 -4.09
CA ALA A 327 13.03 15.71 -3.96
C ALA A 327 11.93 16.70 -4.38
N LEU A 328 11.14 16.38 -5.41
CA LEU A 328 10.20 17.32 -6.04
C LEU A 328 8.72 17.03 -5.74
N SER A 329 8.35 15.77 -5.48
CA SER A 329 6.99 15.33 -5.12
C SER A 329 6.94 14.33 -3.94
N PRO A 330 7.62 14.61 -2.81
CA PRO A 330 7.65 13.72 -1.65
C PRO A 330 6.24 13.42 -1.07
N GLU A 331 5.27 14.32 -1.26
CA GLU A 331 3.88 14.18 -0.80
C GLU A 331 3.07 13.08 -1.51
N TYR A 332 3.65 12.47 -2.56
CA TYR A 332 3.13 11.27 -3.25
C TYR A 332 4.06 10.06 -3.12
N SER A 333 4.99 10.10 -2.17
CA SER A 333 5.94 9.00 -1.92
C SER A 333 5.49 8.21 -0.70
N PHE A 334 5.11 6.94 -0.91
CA PHE A 334 4.70 6.02 0.15
C PHE A 334 5.71 4.87 0.27
N ILE A 335 6.06 4.55 1.51
CA ILE A 335 7.04 3.53 1.87
C ILE A 335 6.30 2.34 2.45
N LEU A 336 6.73 1.15 2.03
CA LEU A 336 6.31 -0.12 2.55
C LEU A 336 7.43 -0.68 3.43
N GLU A 337 7.06 -1.02 4.66
CA GLU A 337 7.96 -1.58 5.66
C GLU A 337 7.40 -2.88 6.21
N ASP A 338 8.29 -3.77 6.64
CA ASP A 338 7.99 -4.90 7.49
C ASP A 338 8.95 -4.96 8.69
N GLU A 339 8.89 -6.06 9.45
CA GLU A 339 9.71 -6.30 10.65
C GLU A 339 11.23 -6.19 10.40
N LEU A 340 11.70 -6.32 9.15
CA LEU A 340 13.11 -6.18 8.76
C LEU A 340 13.47 -4.76 8.26
N GLY A 341 12.50 -3.86 8.10
CA GLY A 341 12.68 -2.50 7.57
C GLY A 341 11.99 -2.27 6.23
N VAL A 342 12.54 -1.34 5.42
CA VAL A 342 11.98 -0.96 4.11
C VAL A 342 12.06 -2.13 3.13
N CYS A 343 10.92 -2.53 2.58
CA CYS A 343 10.80 -3.62 1.60
C CYS A 343 10.06 -3.22 0.31
N GLY A 344 9.55 -2.00 0.22
CA GLY A 344 9.06 -1.42 -1.04
C GLY A 344 8.78 0.08 -0.96
N CYS A 345 8.50 0.67 -2.11
CA CYS A 345 7.98 2.02 -2.22
C CYS A 345 7.11 2.19 -3.47
N VAL A 346 6.15 3.10 -3.39
CA VAL A 346 5.47 3.65 -4.57
C VAL A 346 5.62 5.16 -4.56
N LEU A 347 6.02 5.71 -5.71
CA LEU A 347 6.28 7.13 -5.89
C LEU A 347 5.33 7.65 -6.97
N GLY A 348 4.66 8.77 -6.68
CA GLY A 348 3.78 9.44 -7.62
C GLY A 348 4.24 10.83 -8.03
N ILE A 349 3.74 11.25 -9.18
CA ILE A 349 3.86 12.59 -9.75
C ILE A 349 2.43 13.00 -10.12
N SER A 350 1.91 14.11 -9.58
CA SER A 350 0.53 14.52 -9.85
C SER A 350 0.33 15.21 -11.19
N ASP A 351 1.29 16.04 -11.59
CA ASP A 351 1.33 16.74 -12.87
C ASP A 351 2.73 16.57 -13.46
N VAL A 352 2.83 15.68 -14.44
CA VAL A 352 4.09 15.35 -15.14
C VAL A 352 4.65 16.57 -15.87
N ARG A 353 3.82 17.48 -16.38
CA ARG A 353 4.29 18.67 -17.12
C ARG A 353 4.98 19.67 -16.19
N SER A 354 4.39 19.94 -15.02
CA SER A 354 5.01 20.81 -14.02
C SER A 354 6.23 20.14 -13.36
N PHE A 355 6.17 18.83 -13.15
CA PHE A 355 7.29 18.05 -12.61
C PHE A 355 8.51 18.05 -13.55
N ALA A 356 8.33 17.77 -14.84
CA ALA A 356 9.42 17.75 -15.82
C ALA A 356 10.13 19.11 -15.89
N LYS A 357 9.38 20.23 -15.88
CA LYS A 357 9.94 21.58 -15.80
C LYS A 357 10.79 21.79 -14.55
N ARG A 358 10.30 21.39 -13.37
CA ARG A 358 11.06 21.47 -12.11
C ARG A 358 12.30 20.58 -12.13
N CYS A 359 12.20 19.39 -12.69
CA CYS A 359 13.30 18.44 -12.82
C CYS A 359 14.44 19.01 -13.69
N GLN A 360 14.11 19.51 -14.88
CA GLN A 360 15.07 20.17 -15.77
C GLN A 360 15.69 21.45 -15.16
N ALA A 361 14.90 22.23 -14.41
CA ALA A 361 15.37 23.48 -13.82
C ALA A 361 16.22 23.32 -12.54
N SER A 362 16.09 22.19 -11.80
CA SER A 362 16.70 22.05 -10.47
C SER A 362 17.36 20.70 -10.19
N TRP A 363 16.79 19.58 -10.63
CA TRP A 363 17.34 18.25 -10.34
C TRP A 363 18.49 17.90 -11.30
N ILE A 364 18.28 18.03 -12.61
CA ILE A 364 19.31 17.69 -13.61
C ILE A 364 20.59 18.53 -13.43
N PRO A 365 20.55 19.86 -13.19
CA PRO A 365 21.75 20.64 -12.87
C PRO A 365 22.47 20.12 -11.62
N ALA A 366 21.75 19.87 -10.52
CA ALA A 366 22.33 19.37 -9.28
C ALA A 366 22.97 17.97 -9.45
N MET A 367 22.45 17.13 -10.35
CA MET A 367 23.05 15.83 -10.65
C MET A 367 24.31 15.94 -11.51
N ARG A 368 24.37 16.90 -12.44
CA ARG A 368 25.60 17.21 -13.20
C ARG A 368 26.71 17.75 -12.29
N ASP A 369 26.36 18.55 -11.29
CA ASP A 369 27.30 19.04 -10.27
C ASP A 369 27.76 17.93 -9.32
N LYS A 370 26.85 17.02 -8.91
CA LYS A 370 27.17 15.85 -8.07
C LYS A 370 28.05 14.83 -8.80
N TYR A 371 27.89 14.70 -10.12
CA TYR A 371 28.55 13.68 -10.94
C TYR A 371 29.27 14.28 -12.17
N PRO A 372 30.36 15.04 -11.98
CA PRO A 372 31.01 15.75 -13.07
C PRO A 372 31.67 14.79 -14.09
N PRO A 373 31.65 15.11 -15.40
CA PRO A 373 32.16 14.23 -16.47
C PRO A 373 33.70 14.21 -16.61
N LYS A 374 34.46 14.73 -15.64
CA LYS A 374 35.90 15.02 -15.82
C LYS A 374 36.82 14.01 -15.15
N GLY A 375 37.65 13.36 -15.99
CA GLY A 375 39.01 12.93 -15.61
C GLY A 375 39.25 11.42 -15.61
N THR A 376 39.57 10.84 -16.78
CA THR A 376 40.38 9.62 -17.05
C THR A 376 40.11 8.30 -16.29
N SER A 377 39.21 8.27 -15.30
CA SER A 377 38.92 7.13 -14.43
C SER A 377 37.44 7.02 -14.04
N THR A 378 36.58 7.91 -14.56
CA THR A 378 35.13 7.79 -14.40
C THR A 378 34.64 6.54 -15.11
N HIS A 379 34.15 5.54 -14.35
CA HIS A 379 33.55 4.34 -14.90
C HIS A 379 32.44 4.69 -15.90
N THR A 380 32.56 4.24 -17.15
CA THR A 380 31.66 4.55 -18.27
C THR A 380 30.18 4.44 -17.87
N HIS A 381 29.84 3.36 -17.17
CA HIS A 381 28.51 3.07 -16.62
C HIS A 381 27.88 4.22 -15.80
N THR A 382 28.67 5.04 -15.11
CA THR A 382 28.14 6.18 -14.35
C THR A 382 27.70 7.31 -15.29
N GLN A 383 28.47 7.59 -16.34
CA GLN A 383 28.10 8.58 -17.36
C GLN A 383 26.91 8.09 -18.21
N ASP A 384 26.86 6.79 -18.52
CA ASP A 384 25.70 6.18 -19.17
C ASP A 384 24.42 6.33 -18.32
N LEU A 385 24.50 6.10 -17.00
CA LEU A 385 23.37 6.30 -16.09
C LEU A 385 22.93 7.77 -15.96
N ILE A 386 23.85 8.74 -16.02
CA ILE A 386 23.50 10.18 -16.02
C ILE A 386 22.81 10.56 -17.32
N ARG A 387 23.35 10.12 -18.46
CA ARG A 387 22.71 10.32 -19.76
C ARG A 387 21.31 9.72 -19.80
N LEU A 388 21.15 8.49 -19.32
CA LEU A 388 19.84 7.84 -19.20
C LEU A 388 18.91 8.60 -18.23
N MET A 389 19.41 9.26 -17.19
CA MET A 389 18.59 10.09 -16.30
C MET A 389 18.04 11.34 -17.00
N GLU A 390 18.80 11.93 -17.92
CA GLU A 390 18.35 13.05 -18.75
C GLU A 390 17.34 12.60 -19.82
N GLU A 391 17.61 11.48 -20.49
CA GLU A 391 16.69 10.82 -21.42
C GLU A 391 15.41 10.35 -20.72
N ASP A 392 15.48 10.01 -19.42
CA ASP A 392 14.33 9.54 -18.64
C ASP A 392 13.26 10.62 -18.39
N GLN A 393 13.61 11.91 -18.54
CA GLN A 393 12.71 13.06 -18.42
C GLN A 393 11.99 13.42 -19.75
N GLY A 394 11.88 12.45 -20.67
CA GLY A 394 11.33 12.66 -22.00
C GLY A 394 9.92 13.28 -22.02
N GLU A 395 9.67 14.11 -23.04
CA GLU A 395 8.37 14.75 -23.25
C GLU A 395 7.32 13.72 -23.68
N TYR A 396 6.27 13.58 -22.88
CA TYR A 396 5.10 12.78 -23.21
C TYR A 396 4.15 13.55 -24.13
N PRO A 397 3.47 12.89 -25.09
CA PRO A 397 2.48 13.55 -25.94
C PRO A 397 1.37 14.21 -25.13
N ASP A 398 0.93 15.40 -25.56
CA ASP A 398 -0.15 16.14 -24.89
C ASP A 398 -1.46 15.33 -24.83
N SER A 399 -1.71 14.46 -25.81
CA SER A 399 -2.85 13.53 -25.81
C SER A 399 -2.80 12.50 -24.69
N LEU A 400 -1.62 12.00 -24.30
CA LEU A 400 -1.45 11.13 -23.14
C LEU A 400 -1.70 11.93 -21.85
N LEU A 401 -1.02 13.07 -21.71
CA LEU A 401 -1.08 13.88 -20.49
C LEU A 401 -2.45 14.54 -20.24
N TYR A 402 -3.27 14.69 -21.28
CA TYR A 402 -4.65 15.17 -21.16
C TYR A 402 -5.54 14.18 -20.38
N HIS A 403 -5.40 12.87 -20.64
CA HIS A 403 -6.16 11.82 -19.96
C HIS A 403 -5.45 11.30 -18.69
N PHE A 404 -4.12 11.27 -18.71
CA PHE A 404 -3.28 10.72 -17.64
C PHE A 404 -2.24 11.76 -17.20
N PRO A 405 -2.65 12.83 -16.48
CA PRO A 405 -1.75 13.90 -16.06
C PRO A 405 -0.73 13.46 -15.01
N SER A 406 -1.00 12.34 -14.32
CA SER A 406 -0.14 11.79 -13.27
C SER A 406 0.70 10.61 -13.76
N GLN A 407 1.85 10.40 -13.12
CA GLN A 407 2.71 9.22 -13.34
C GLN A 407 2.98 8.52 -12.00
N LEU A 408 3.21 7.21 -12.03
CA LEU A 408 3.67 6.43 -10.87
C LEU A 408 4.85 5.52 -11.19
N ARG A 409 5.57 5.15 -10.13
CA ARG A 409 6.60 4.11 -10.10
C ARG A 409 6.38 3.22 -8.89
N LEU A 410 6.37 1.91 -9.08
CA LEU A 410 6.23 0.90 -8.02
C LEU A 410 7.45 -0.03 -8.03
N ASP A 411 8.23 -0.01 -6.96
CA ASP A 411 9.41 -0.85 -6.77
C ASP A 411 9.32 -1.55 -5.40
N ALA A 412 9.38 -2.88 -5.38
CA ALA A 412 9.26 -3.69 -4.18
C ALA A 412 10.21 -4.89 -4.25
N LEU A 413 10.66 -5.36 -3.10
CA LEU A 413 11.52 -6.53 -3.00
C LEU A 413 10.74 -7.82 -3.33
N PRO A 414 11.31 -8.77 -4.10
CA PRO A 414 10.65 -10.05 -4.42
C PRO A 414 10.45 -10.95 -3.18
N GLU A 415 11.07 -10.63 -2.04
CA GLU A 415 10.89 -11.30 -0.75
C GLU A 415 9.55 -10.98 -0.05
N LEU A 416 8.62 -10.29 -0.71
CA LEU A 416 7.24 -10.09 -0.23
C LEU A 416 6.45 -11.40 -0.28
N VAL A 417 6.01 -11.86 0.88
CA VAL A 417 5.24 -13.11 1.06
C VAL A 417 3.79 -12.97 0.59
N ASP A 418 3.25 -11.76 0.60
CA ASP A 418 1.84 -11.49 0.33
C ASP A 418 1.70 -10.42 -0.76
N VAL A 419 1.23 -10.84 -1.95
CA VAL A 419 1.04 -9.98 -3.12
C VAL A 419 -0.03 -8.89 -2.92
N SER A 420 -0.91 -9.05 -1.93
CA SER A 420 -1.88 -8.00 -1.55
C SER A 420 -1.20 -6.71 -1.15
N VAL A 421 -0.02 -6.80 -0.52
CA VAL A 421 0.67 -5.67 0.06
C VAL A 421 1.12 -4.68 -1.02
N SER A 422 1.59 -5.17 -2.17
CA SER A 422 1.90 -4.34 -3.34
C SER A 422 0.66 -3.68 -3.94
N ARG A 423 -0.49 -4.38 -3.95
CA ARG A 423 -1.79 -3.81 -4.33
C ARG A 423 -2.18 -2.71 -3.35
N THR A 424 -2.20 -2.97 -2.04
CA THR A 424 -2.51 -2.00 -0.98
C THR A 424 -1.63 -0.75 -1.05
N LEU A 425 -0.32 -0.91 -1.30
CA LEU A 425 0.63 0.19 -1.48
C LEU A 425 0.29 1.05 -2.69
N LEU A 426 0.04 0.44 -3.84
CA LEU A 426 -0.41 1.15 -5.04
C LEU A 426 -1.76 1.84 -4.83
N THR A 427 -2.75 1.15 -4.26
CA THR A 427 -4.07 1.68 -3.91
C THR A 427 -3.96 2.91 -2.99
N ALA A 428 -3.02 2.96 -2.04
CA ALA A 428 -2.78 4.14 -1.22
C ALA A 428 -2.33 5.36 -2.05
N LEU A 429 -1.42 5.18 -3.01
CA LEU A 429 -1.03 6.26 -3.93
C LEU A 429 -2.19 6.67 -4.86
N LEU A 430 -2.93 5.72 -5.43
CA LEU A 430 -4.06 6.02 -6.30
C LEU A 430 -5.13 6.84 -5.56
N THR A 431 -5.39 6.49 -4.30
CA THR A 431 -6.27 7.25 -3.39
C THR A 431 -5.79 8.70 -3.23
N ALA A 432 -4.49 8.89 -3.02
CA ALA A 432 -3.86 10.20 -2.86
C ALA A 432 -3.88 11.06 -4.16
N LEU A 433 -3.65 10.44 -5.32
CA LEU A 433 -3.73 11.13 -6.62
C LEU A 433 -5.16 11.55 -6.94
N LYS A 434 -6.13 10.66 -6.75
CA LYS A 434 -7.56 10.94 -6.98
C LYS A 434 -8.10 12.03 -6.07
N ALA A 435 -7.75 11.99 -4.78
CA ALA A 435 -8.15 13.01 -3.81
C ALA A 435 -7.58 14.41 -4.13
N ASN A 436 -6.47 14.49 -4.87
CA ASN A 436 -5.92 15.75 -5.38
C ASN A 436 -6.38 16.08 -6.82
N GLY A 437 -7.49 15.50 -7.27
CA GLY A 437 -8.14 15.86 -8.55
C GLY A 437 -7.50 15.26 -9.80
N SER A 438 -6.56 14.32 -9.68
CA SER A 438 -6.08 13.59 -10.86
C SER A 438 -7.20 12.73 -11.47
N GLN A 439 -7.30 12.75 -12.79
CA GLN A 439 -8.28 12.00 -13.59
C GLN A 439 -7.72 10.67 -14.10
N GLY A 440 -6.40 10.51 -14.09
CA GLY A 440 -5.73 9.34 -14.62
C GLY A 440 -4.24 9.35 -14.32
N VAL A 441 -3.68 8.14 -14.23
CA VAL A 441 -2.26 7.91 -13.96
C VAL A 441 -1.70 6.90 -14.96
N PHE A 442 -0.44 7.07 -15.34
CA PHE A 442 0.28 6.08 -16.14
C PHE A 442 1.61 5.65 -15.48
N CYS A 443 2.19 4.58 -15.99
CA CYS A 443 3.52 4.10 -15.64
C CYS A 443 4.21 3.50 -16.87
N GLU A 444 5.54 3.42 -16.82
CA GLU A 444 6.33 2.71 -17.83
C GLU A 444 6.82 1.38 -17.27
N VAL A 445 6.72 0.32 -18.06
CA VAL A 445 7.11 -1.05 -17.70
C VAL A 445 7.93 -1.63 -18.85
N GLN A 446 8.99 -2.40 -18.55
CA GLN A 446 9.75 -3.05 -19.60
C GLN A 446 8.95 -4.21 -20.23
N PRO A 447 8.99 -4.42 -21.56
CA PRO A 447 8.22 -5.49 -22.21
C PRO A 447 8.57 -6.90 -21.69
N THR A 448 9.80 -7.07 -21.19
CA THR A 448 10.33 -8.30 -20.59
C THR A 448 9.81 -8.58 -19.18
N ASP A 449 9.24 -7.58 -18.49
CA ASP A 449 8.70 -7.71 -17.13
C ASP A 449 7.23 -8.14 -17.16
N HIS A 450 7.00 -9.35 -17.67
CA HIS A 450 5.65 -9.93 -17.80
C HIS A 450 4.91 -10.02 -16.46
N GLN A 451 5.62 -10.16 -15.33
CA GLN A 451 5.02 -10.20 -14.00
C GLN A 451 4.42 -8.84 -13.60
N ARG A 452 5.15 -7.75 -13.82
CA ARG A 452 4.67 -6.39 -13.55
C ARG A 452 3.54 -5.98 -14.52
N LEU A 453 3.62 -6.38 -15.79
CA LEU A 453 2.56 -6.18 -16.78
C LEU A 453 1.24 -6.86 -16.35
N ASP A 454 1.28 -8.16 -16.03
CA ASP A 454 0.11 -8.93 -15.55
C ASP A 454 -0.45 -8.37 -14.23
N PHE A 455 0.41 -8.02 -13.27
CA PHE A 455 0.02 -7.40 -12.01
C PHE A 455 -0.75 -6.08 -12.22
N LEU A 456 -0.23 -5.18 -13.06
CA LEU A 456 -0.88 -3.89 -13.34
C LEU A 456 -2.17 -4.07 -14.15
N THR A 457 -2.19 -5.00 -15.10
CA THR A 457 -3.40 -5.31 -15.90
C THR A 457 -4.54 -5.82 -15.01
N LYS A 458 -4.24 -6.69 -14.04
CA LYS A 458 -5.20 -7.15 -13.00
C LYS A 458 -5.68 -6.03 -12.07
N LEU A 459 -4.99 -4.90 -12.03
CA LEU A 459 -5.39 -3.68 -11.33
C LEU A 459 -6.00 -2.64 -12.28
N GLY A 460 -6.51 -3.06 -13.45
CA GLY A 460 -7.24 -2.24 -14.39
C GLY A 460 -6.39 -1.17 -15.10
N PHE A 461 -5.07 -1.36 -15.18
CA PHE A 461 -4.24 -0.60 -16.11
C PHE A 461 -4.36 -1.21 -17.51
N LEU A 462 -4.41 -0.36 -18.53
CA LEU A 462 -4.51 -0.73 -19.94
C LEU A 462 -3.29 -0.21 -20.70
N GLU A 463 -2.85 -0.97 -21.70
CA GLU A 463 -1.76 -0.53 -22.58
C GLU A 463 -2.20 0.65 -23.45
N ILE A 464 -1.38 1.70 -23.46
CA ILE A 464 -1.59 2.89 -24.29
C ILE A 464 -0.58 2.85 -25.42
N LEU A 465 -1.07 2.64 -26.64
CA LEU A 465 -0.27 2.68 -27.84
C LEU A 465 0.40 4.06 -27.98
N ARG A 466 1.74 4.08 -27.92
CA ARG A 466 2.53 5.26 -28.27
C ARG A 466 2.39 5.50 -29.77
N GLY A 467 1.73 6.58 -30.16
CA GLY A 467 1.83 7.08 -31.54
C GLY A 467 3.26 7.54 -31.82
N GLU A 468 3.94 6.85 -32.74
CA GLU A 468 5.23 7.07 -33.46
C GLU A 468 6.40 7.86 -32.80
N ALA A 469 6.35 8.20 -31.51
CA ALA A 469 7.30 9.09 -30.86
C ALA A 469 8.28 8.36 -29.92
N ARG A 470 9.49 8.12 -30.46
CA ARG A 470 10.79 7.86 -29.79
C ARG A 470 11.10 6.46 -29.23
N SER A 471 12.41 6.24 -29.12
CA SER A 471 13.15 4.98 -28.97
C SER A 471 13.17 4.36 -27.56
N ARG A 472 12.15 4.58 -26.73
CA ARG A 472 12.06 3.91 -25.42
C ARG A 472 11.35 2.57 -25.59
N GLU A 473 12.04 1.47 -25.30
CA GLU A 473 11.48 0.11 -25.40
C GLU A 473 10.34 -0.17 -24.40
N GLY A 474 10.20 0.65 -23.34
CA GLY A 474 9.17 0.48 -22.31
C GLY A 474 7.73 0.66 -22.80
N VAL A 475 6.85 -0.26 -22.41
CA VAL A 475 5.38 -0.20 -22.58
C VAL A 475 4.80 0.86 -21.65
N VAL A 476 3.83 1.65 -22.13
CA VAL A 476 3.06 2.60 -21.29
C VAL A 476 1.75 1.94 -20.89
N LEU A 477 1.53 1.80 -19.59
CA LEU A 477 0.26 1.37 -19.02
C LEU A 477 -0.43 2.54 -18.31
N GLY A 478 -1.71 2.78 -18.58
CA GLY A 478 -2.51 3.84 -17.96
C GLY A 478 -3.83 3.38 -17.37
N ARG A 479 -4.29 4.10 -16.35
CA ARG A 479 -5.51 3.84 -15.59
C ARG A 479 -6.22 5.16 -15.27
N LEU A 480 -7.53 5.24 -15.51
CA LEU A 480 -8.36 6.35 -15.05
C LEU A 480 -8.66 6.21 -13.55
N LEU A 481 -8.76 7.34 -12.85
CA LEU A 481 -8.98 7.43 -11.40
C LEU A 481 -10.36 8.01 -11.08
#